data_AF-A0A954A630-F1
#
_entry.id   AF-A0A954A630-F1
#
_cell.length_a   1.000
_cell.length_b   1.000
_cell.length_c   1.000
_cell.angle_alpha   90.00
_cell.angle_beta   90.00
_cell.angle_gamma   90.00
#
_symmetry.space_group_name_H-M   'P 1'
#
loop_
_entity.id
_entity.type
_entity.pdbx_description
1 polymer ?
#
loop_
_entity_poly.entity_id
_entity_poly.type
_entity_poly.pdbx_seq_one_letter_code
_entity_poly.pdbx_strand_id
1 'polypeptide(L)'
;MTLPHVIRDPVHGYVRLGDDEIRGLDTPEVQRLRGISQLGLTDRVFPGARHTRFEHALGTLEVSSRIFEELRGRLGVAAILELLGLPDAVPEYEHLRAVARWASLLHDIGHAPFSHVTEELLPSGTDHETRTVELFESGEIGRVVRECGVALAEDVRAVLVGGPSLPRPLRFVREVLAGPLGADRMDYLLRDSHSTGVSYGVFDLSRVLHTLEPVECDEEPRVRLGIRRGGVLAAEGMLWARFSMFQQVYLHRTRRILDRHLNDFLRATLPGGTYPRDLDEYLKYDDARIWEHLRLAHEDGHAPGHRDAHRILRRAHHRSVDQELTSDDPNLLRGWLDQWRERVESEDPGADPITDLVLPHADADSGSTLPVIGAGGAVVPLENTSSLVGRFRLRPLGRLYVAPGHPVRPWP
;
A
#
# COMPACT_ATOMS: atom_id res chain seq x y z
N MET A 1 25.84 4.85 27.00
CA MET A 1 24.54 4.79 26.30
C MET A 1 24.64 5.78 25.15
N THR A 2 24.78 5.28 23.92
CA THR A 2 24.58 6.10 22.72
C THR A 2 23.14 6.60 22.72
N LEU A 3 22.94 7.88 22.42
CA LEU A 3 21.59 8.42 22.27
C LEU A 3 20.91 7.68 21.11
N PRO A 4 19.64 7.26 21.24
CA PRO A 4 18.93 6.61 20.15
C PRO A 4 18.90 7.53 18.94
N HIS A 5 19.16 6.98 17.75
CA HIS A 5 19.03 7.75 16.52
C HIS A 5 17.56 8.06 16.29
N VAL A 6 17.25 9.32 16.02
CA VAL A 6 15.89 9.80 15.84
C VAL A 6 15.76 10.57 14.55
N ILE A 7 14.76 10.20 13.76
CA ILE A 7 14.38 10.91 12.54
C ILE A 7 13.08 11.66 12.82
N ARG A 8 13.03 12.94 12.47
CA ARG A 8 11.80 13.74 12.55
C ARG A 8 10.85 13.27 11.46
N ASP A 9 9.62 12.96 11.84
CA ASP A 9 8.55 12.59 10.91
C ASP A 9 7.33 13.49 11.15
N PRO A 10 6.71 14.07 10.10
CA PRO A 10 5.60 15.01 10.27
C PRO A 10 4.30 14.33 10.75
N VAL A 11 4.13 13.03 10.51
CA VAL A 11 2.92 12.27 10.85
C VAL A 11 3.03 11.70 12.27
N HIS A 12 4.16 11.08 12.59
CA HIS A 12 4.38 10.34 13.84
C HIS A 12 5.25 11.08 14.85
N GLY A 13 5.76 12.27 14.49
CA GLY A 13 6.61 13.10 15.34
C GLY A 13 8.08 12.68 15.27
N TYR A 14 8.45 11.56 15.87
CA TYR A 14 9.82 11.03 15.82
C TYR A 14 9.80 9.53 15.62
N VAL A 15 10.63 9.05 14.68
CA VAL A 15 10.90 7.63 14.45
C VAL A 15 12.22 7.29 15.12
N ARG A 16 12.21 6.25 15.97
CA ARG A 16 13.40 5.81 16.72
C ARG A 16 14.01 4.59 16.06
N LEU A 17 15.33 4.64 15.83
CA LEU A 17 16.10 3.57 15.19
C LEU A 17 17.26 3.14 16.09
N GLY A 18 17.53 1.83 16.11
CA GLY A 18 18.76 1.24 16.66
C GLY A 18 19.89 1.24 15.63
N ASP A 19 21.12 1.02 16.08
CA ASP A 19 22.32 1.10 15.25
C ASP A 19 22.27 0.14 14.04
N ASP A 20 21.74 -1.08 14.22
CA ASP A 20 21.61 -2.05 13.13
C ASP A 20 20.56 -1.64 12.09
N GLU A 21 19.47 -0.99 12.52
CA GLU A 21 18.45 -0.50 11.59
C GLU A 21 18.94 0.72 10.82
N ILE A 22 19.83 1.54 11.38
CA ILE A 22 20.51 2.60 10.64
C ILE A 22 21.41 1.99 9.57
N ARG A 23 22.17 0.94 9.90
CA ARG A 23 22.99 0.21 8.91
C ARG A 23 22.13 -0.34 7.78
N GLY A 24 20.93 -0.85 8.08
CA GLY A 24 19.96 -1.28 7.07
C GLY A 24 19.35 -0.12 6.29
N LEU A 25 19.09 1.00 6.95
CA LEU A 25 18.58 2.22 6.32
C LEU A 25 19.57 2.77 5.29
N ASP A 26 20.87 2.64 5.55
CA ASP A 26 21.96 3.17 4.71
C ASP A 26 22.23 2.33 3.45
N THR A 27 21.60 1.15 3.32
CA THR A 27 21.80 0.30 2.14
C THR A 27 21.11 0.89 0.89
N PRO A 28 21.61 0.59 -0.32
CA PRO A 28 21.05 1.13 -1.56
C PRO A 28 19.58 0.74 -1.78
N GLU A 29 19.16 -0.45 -1.35
CA GLU A 29 17.78 -0.92 -1.51
C GLU A 29 16.78 -0.04 -0.74
N VAL A 30 17.14 0.38 0.48
CA VAL A 30 16.29 1.24 1.31
C VAL A 30 16.42 2.70 0.91
N GLN A 31 17.63 3.21 0.65
CA GLN A 31 17.82 4.61 0.23
C GLN A 31 17.14 4.91 -1.12
N ARG A 32 17.06 3.93 -2.03
CA ARG A 32 16.32 4.06 -3.30
C ARG A 32 14.87 4.49 -3.09
N LEU A 33 14.23 4.09 -1.99
CA LEU A 33 12.84 4.46 -1.70
C LEU A 33 12.62 5.97 -1.60
N ARG A 34 13.67 6.78 -1.38
CA ARG A 34 13.59 8.25 -1.43
C ARG A 34 13.28 8.79 -2.83
N GLY A 35 13.59 8.02 -3.86
CA GLY A 35 13.32 8.36 -5.26
C GLY A 35 11.98 7.83 -5.76
N ILE A 36 11.18 7.17 -4.92
CA ILE A 36 9.92 6.50 -5.31
C ILE A 36 8.76 7.15 -4.56
N SER A 37 7.89 7.83 -5.29
CA SER A 37 6.67 8.44 -4.74
C SER A 37 5.70 7.39 -4.22
N GLN A 38 5.13 7.60 -3.02
CA GLN A 38 4.14 6.69 -2.43
C GLN A 38 2.89 6.57 -3.30
N LEU A 39 2.42 7.69 -3.86
CA LEU A 39 1.15 7.77 -4.58
C LEU A 39 1.29 7.99 -6.09
N GLY A 40 2.44 7.66 -6.68
CA GLY A 40 2.68 7.78 -8.11
C GLY A 40 2.39 9.20 -8.63
N LEU A 41 1.56 9.31 -9.67
CA LEU A 41 1.20 10.59 -10.31
C LEU A 41 0.10 11.37 -9.57
N THR A 42 -0.22 11.03 -8.33
CA THR A 42 -1.23 11.74 -7.53
C THR A 42 -0.87 13.21 -7.31
N ASP A 43 0.41 13.58 -7.37
CA ASP A 43 0.89 14.97 -7.32
C ASP A 43 0.29 15.86 -8.43
N ARG A 44 -0.18 15.26 -9.53
CA ARG A 44 -0.81 15.97 -10.66
C ARG A 44 -2.26 16.37 -10.39
N VAL A 45 -2.85 15.80 -9.34
CA VAL A 45 -4.18 16.12 -8.81
C VAL A 45 -4.06 16.86 -7.48
N PHE A 46 -3.26 16.34 -6.55
CA PHE A 46 -3.01 16.88 -5.22
C PHE A 46 -1.53 17.29 -5.10
N PRO A 47 -1.17 18.56 -5.36
CA PRO A 47 0.23 18.99 -5.49
C PRO A 47 1.15 18.66 -4.29
N GLY A 48 0.58 18.51 -3.08
CA GLY A 48 1.29 18.14 -1.87
C GLY A 48 1.65 16.65 -1.74
N ALA A 49 1.06 15.77 -2.55
CA ALA A 49 1.29 14.32 -2.53
C ALA A 49 2.67 13.95 -3.11
N ARG A 50 3.73 14.38 -2.42
CA ARG A 50 5.14 14.27 -2.81
C ARG A 50 5.94 13.36 -1.90
N HIS A 51 5.31 12.81 -0.87
CA HIS A 51 5.94 11.88 0.07
C HIS A 51 6.35 10.59 -0.63
N THR A 52 7.36 9.95 -0.06
CA THR A 52 8.06 8.82 -0.67
C THR A 52 7.83 7.53 0.11
N ARG A 53 8.10 6.39 -0.52
CA ARG A 53 8.06 5.09 0.16
C ARG A 53 9.04 5.01 1.33
N PHE A 54 10.11 5.81 1.31
CA PHE A 54 11.08 5.87 2.40
C PHE A 54 10.46 6.37 3.71
N GLU A 55 9.68 7.46 3.63
CA GLU A 55 9.02 8.03 4.81
C GLU A 55 7.91 7.11 5.31
N HIS A 56 7.22 6.43 4.39
CA HIS A 56 6.23 5.39 4.71
C HIS A 56 6.88 4.21 5.44
N ALA A 57 7.98 3.64 4.93
CA ALA A 57 8.69 2.54 5.59
C ALA A 57 9.12 2.89 7.03
N LEU A 58 9.64 4.10 7.25
CA LEU A 58 9.98 4.60 8.59
C LEU A 58 8.76 4.74 9.49
N GLY A 59 7.66 5.26 8.95
CA GLY A 59 6.41 5.40 9.69
C GLY A 59 5.77 4.06 10.06
N THR A 60 5.74 3.11 9.13
CA THR A 60 5.27 1.73 9.36
C THR A 60 6.10 1.05 10.46
N LEU A 61 7.42 1.23 10.47
CA LEU A 61 8.30 0.75 11.53
C LEU A 61 7.98 1.40 12.90
N GLU A 62 7.72 2.70 12.94
CA GLU A 62 7.34 3.38 14.19
C GLU A 62 5.98 2.91 14.69
N VAL A 63 4.98 2.75 13.82
CA VAL A 63 3.65 2.26 14.20
C VAL A 63 3.72 0.82 14.69
N SER A 64 4.44 -0.07 14.00
CA SER A 64 4.60 -1.47 14.45
C SER A 64 5.27 -1.53 15.83
N SER A 65 6.23 -0.64 16.08
CA SER A 65 6.86 -0.53 17.39
C SER A 65 5.89 -0.09 18.47
N ARG A 66 5.05 0.91 18.20
CA ARG A 66 4.00 1.36 19.14
C ARG A 66 2.98 0.27 19.42
N ILE A 67 2.64 -0.56 18.44
CA ILE A 67 1.77 -1.73 18.64
C ILE A 67 2.38 -2.66 19.69
N PHE A 68 3.65 -3.08 19.52
CA PHE A 68 4.33 -3.92 20.51
C PHE A 68 4.40 -3.23 21.88
N GLU A 69 4.75 -1.95 21.94
CA GLU A 69 4.83 -1.21 23.21
C GLU A 69 3.50 -1.15 23.97
N GLU A 70 2.40 -0.87 23.27
CA GLU A 70 1.06 -0.83 23.87
C GLU A 70 0.61 -2.22 24.34
N LEU A 71 0.85 -3.26 23.54
CA LEU A 71 0.53 -4.64 23.93
C LEU A 71 1.33 -5.07 25.17
N ARG A 72 2.64 -4.79 25.19
CA ARG A 72 3.53 -5.06 26.33
C ARG A 72 3.03 -4.35 27.59
N GLY A 73 2.73 -3.06 27.50
CA GLY A 73 2.32 -2.26 28.66
C GLY A 73 0.94 -2.66 29.21
N ARG A 74 0.03 -3.12 28.34
CA ARG A 74 -1.35 -3.44 28.72
C ARG A 74 -1.56 -4.88 29.16
N LEU A 75 -0.95 -5.84 28.45
CA LEU A 75 -1.20 -7.28 28.63
C LEU A 75 -0.05 -7.96 29.37
N GLY A 76 1.16 -7.40 29.31
CA GLY A 76 2.38 -8.05 29.76
C GLY A 76 2.93 -9.04 28.72
N VAL A 77 4.24 -9.25 28.76
CA VAL A 77 4.96 -10.11 27.81
C VAL A 77 4.51 -11.57 27.92
N ALA A 78 4.39 -12.09 29.15
CA ALA A 78 4.05 -13.49 29.41
C ALA A 78 2.73 -13.92 28.75
N ALA A 79 1.68 -13.11 28.90
CA ALA A 79 0.36 -13.42 28.32
C ALA A 79 0.38 -13.44 26.78
N ILE A 80 1.17 -12.55 26.16
CA ILE A 80 1.32 -12.53 24.70
C ILE A 80 2.09 -13.76 24.24
N LEU A 81 3.21 -14.10 24.90
CA LEU A 81 4.01 -15.27 24.53
C LEU A 81 3.24 -16.58 24.71
N GLU A 82 2.46 -16.71 25.80
CA GLU A 82 1.56 -17.84 26.01
C GLU A 82 0.55 -17.97 24.87
N LEU A 83 -0.11 -16.88 24.48
CA LEU A 83 -1.04 -16.85 23.34
C LEU A 83 -0.34 -17.23 22.02
N LEU A 84 0.94 -16.93 21.86
CA LEU A 84 1.71 -17.27 20.66
C LEU A 84 2.33 -18.69 20.72
N GLY A 85 2.18 -19.40 21.83
CA GLY A 85 2.75 -20.73 22.05
C GLY A 85 4.28 -20.71 22.22
N LEU A 86 4.81 -19.61 22.76
CA LEU A 86 6.23 -19.39 23.01
C LEU A 86 6.55 -19.49 24.51
N PRO A 87 7.79 -19.84 24.88
CA PRO A 87 8.21 -19.83 26.27
C PRO A 87 8.13 -18.41 26.84
N ASP A 88 7.78 -18.27 28.12
CA ASP A 88 7.76 -16.98 28.82
C ASP A 88 9.19 -16.46 29.02
N ALA A 89 9.72 -15.85 27.97
CA ALA A 89 11.08 -15.35 27.89
C ALA A 89 11.09 -14.03 27.13
N VAL A 90 11.48 -12.95 27.81
CA VAL A 90 11.61 -11.59 27.22
C VAL A 90 12.38 -11.58 25.89
N PRO A 91 13.47 -12.36 25.69
CA PRO A 91 14.14 -12.43 24.39
C PRO A 91 13.26 -12.85 23.22
N GLU A 92 12.27 -13.73 23.42
CA GLU A 92 11.34 -14.14 22.36
C GLU A 92 10.46 -12.96 21.91
N TYR A 93 10.00 -12.15 22.88
CA TYR A 93 9.19 -10.98 22.59
C TYR A 93 9.97 -9.90 21.85
N GLU A 94 11.20 -9.62 22.29
CA GLU A 94 12.08 -8.67 21.60
C GLU A 94 12.51 -9.17 20.22
N HIS A 95 12.65 -10.49 20.02
CA HIS A 95 12.88 -11.08 18.70
C HIS A 95 11.69 -10.83 17.76
N LEU A 96 10.46 -11.14 18.18
CA LEU A 96 9.26 -10.84 17.37
C LEU A 96 9.12 -9.35 17.05
N ARG A 97 9.44 -8.49 18.01
CA ARG A 97 9.45 -7.03 17.81
C ARG A 97 10.52 -6.62 16.79
N ALA A 98 11.71 -7.21 16.84
CA ALA A 98 12.78 -6.96 15.88
C ALA A 98 12.38 -7.44 14.46
N VAL A 99 11.79 -8.64 14.35
CA VAL A 99 11.25 -9.14 13.07
C VAL A 99 10.20 -8.18 12.52
N ALA A 100 9.26 -7.72 13.35
CA ALA A 100 8.22 -6.79 12.93
C ALA A 100 8.79 -5.46 12.43
N ARG A 101 9.79 -4.90 13.13
CA ARG A 101 10.44 -3.64 12.75
C ARG A 101 11.21 -3.78 11.44
N TRP A 102 12.01 -4.84 11.28
CA TRP A 102 12.71 -5.11 10.01
C TRP A 102 11.74 -5.37 8.87
N ALA A 103 10.73 -6.22 9.06
CA ALA A 103 9.73 -6.44 8.02
C ALA A 103 8.98 -5.14 7.66
N SER A 104 8.69 -4.28 8.64
CA SER A 104 8.08 -2.96 8.42
C SER A 104 8.98 -2.03 7.59
N LEU A 105 10.29 -1.99 7.86
CA LEU A 105 11.23 -1.18 7.08
C LEU A 105 11.37 -1.69 5.64
N LEU A 106 11.20 -3.00 5.43
CA LEU A 106 11.58 -3.68 4.20
C LEU A 106 10.41 -4.07 3.28
N HIS A 107 9.16 -4.07 3.76
CA HIS A 107 8.01 -4.59 2.99
C HIS A 107 7.88 -3.99 1.58
N ASP A 108 8.31 -2.74 1.43
CA ASP A 108 8.15 -1.94 0.22
C ASP A 108 9.41 -1.79 -0.66
N ILE A 109 10.55 -2.41 -0.30
CA ILE A 109 11.82 -2.22 -1.06
C ILE A 109 11.72 -2.71 -2.52
N GLY A 110 10.83 -3.67 -2.77
CA GLY A 110 10.55 -4.25 -4.07
C GLY A 110 9.75 -3.36 -5.02
N HIS A 111 9.22 -2.21 -4.59
CA HIS A 111 8.38 -1.39 -5.45
C HIS A 111 9.11 -0.76 -6.63
N ALA A 112 8.40 -0.73 -7.76
CA ALA A 112 8.82 -0.04 -8.97
C ALA A 112 8.58 1.48 -8.85
N PRO A 113 9.22 2.30 -9.71
CA PRO A 113 8.89 3.72 -9.83
C PRO A 113 7.39 3.98 -9.96
N PHE A 114 6.91 5.05 -9.33
CA PHE A 114 5.48 5.37 -9.20
C PHE A 114 4.64 4.27 -8.55
N SER A 115 5.26 3.43 -7.71
CA SER A 115 4.53 2.52 -6.81
C SER A 115 3.67 1.49 -7.56
N HIS A 116 2.48 1.17 -7.05
CA HIS A 116 1.57 0.20 -7.69
C HIS A 116 1.17 0.57 -9.12
N VAL A 117 1.37 1.82 -9.56
CA VAL A 117 1.00 2.25 -10.90
C VAL A 117 1.68 1.40 -11.96
N THR A 118 2.97 1.09 -11.79
CA THR A 118 3.77 0.42 -12.83
C THR A 118 4.08 -1.03 -12.49
N GLU A 119 3.39 -1.58 -11.48
CA GLU A 119 3.60 -2.94 -11.01
C GLU A 119 3.28 -3.99 -12.07
N GLU A 120 2.31 -3.74 -12.96
CA GLU A 120 2.00 -4.61 -14.10
C GLU A 120 3.14 -4.73 -15.13
N LEU A 121 4.16 -3.86 -15.02
CA LEU A 121 5.34 -3.86 -15.87
C LEU A 121 6.53 -4.57 -15.21
N LEU A 122 6.35 -5.13 -14.01
CA LEU A 122 7.32 -6.07 -13.48
C LEU A 122 7.38 -7.33 -14.38
N PRO A 123 8.52 -8.02 -14.42
CA PRO A 123 8.66 -9.23 -15.22
C PRO A 123 7.58 -10.28 -14.88
N SER A 124 7.12 -11.01 -15.90
CA SER A 124 6.11 -12.07 -15.70
C SER A 124 6.51 -13.02 -14.57
N GLY A 125 5.55 -13.28 -13.67
CA GLY A 125 5.72 -14.10 -12.48
C GLY A 125 6.29 -13.35 -11.27
N THR A 126 6.45 -12.03 -11.34
CA THR A 126 7.00 -11.19 -10.27
C THR A 126 6.03 -10.05 -9.96
N ASP A 127 5.77 -9.83 -8.68
CA ASP A 127 5.13 -8.66 -8.11
C ASP A 127 6.11 -7.92 -7.17
N HIS A 128 5.65 -6.84 -6.52
CA HIS A 128 6.53 -6.10 -5.61
C HIS A 128 6.91 -6.95 -4.37
N GLU A 129 6.04 -7.82 -3.87
CA GLU A 129 6.33 -8.71 -2.73
C GLU A 129 7.45 -9.70 -3.08
N THR A 130 7.35 -10.35 -4.24
CA THR A 130 8.39 -11.24 -4.79
C THR A 130 9.69 -10.47 -4.97
N ARG A 131 9.63 -9.25 -5.51
CA ARG A 131 10.81 -8.41 -5.70
C ARG A 131 11.45 -8.00 -4.37
N THR A 132 10.66 -7.70 -3.35
CA THR A 132 11.13 -7.41 -2.00
C THR A 132 11.95 -8.59 -1.46
N VAL A 133 11.48 -9.82 -1.65
CA VAL A 133 12.20 -11.03 -1.21
C VAL A 133 13.49 -11.23 -2.01
N GLU A 134 13.47 -11.07 -3.33
CA GLU A 134 14.67 -11.20 -4.17
C GLU A 134 15.76 -10.18 -3.79
N LEU A 135 15.39 -8.93 -3.54
CA LEU A 135 16.29 -7.88 -3.06
C LEU A 135 16.81 -8.18 -1.65
N PHE A 136 15.97 -8.72 -0.77
CA PHE A 136 16.41 -9.16 0.55
C PHE A 136 17.43 -10.30 0.46
N GLU A 137 17.18 -11.32 -0.37
CA GLU A 137 18.06 -12.49 -0.45
C GLU A 137 19.44 -12.17 -1.03
N SER A 138 19.47 -11.37 -2.10
CA SER A 138 20.68 -11.08 -2.87
C SER A 138 21.40 -9.79 -2.48
N GLY A 139 20.68 -8.83 -1.89
CA GLY A 139 21.16 -7.48 -1.64
C GLY A 139 22.04 -7.31 -0.42
N GLU A 140 22.53 -6.08 -0.25
CA GLU A 140 23.26 -5.63 0.93
C GLU A 140 22.35 -5.67 2.17
N ILE A 141 21.09 -5.30 2.01
CA ILE A 141 20.12 -5.25 3.12
C ILE A 141 19.95 -6.60 3.84
N GLY A 142 19.77 -7.71 3.12
CA GLY A 142 19.65 -9.00 3.78
C GLY A 142 20.98 -9.49 4.37
N ARG A 143 22.12 -9.01 3.86
CA ARG A 143 23.42 -9.26 4.51
C ARG A 143 23.48 -8.57 5.87
N VAL A 144 23.08 -7.31 5.94
CA VAL A 144 23.01 -6.55 7.21
C VAL A 144 22.09 -7.25 8.21
N VAL A 145 20.88 -7.65 7.80
CA VAL A 145 19.96 -8.36 8.71
C VAL A 145 20.53 -9.71 9.16
N ARG A 146 21.18 -10.47 8.27
CA ARG A 146 21.86 -11.74 8.61
C ARG A 146 23.00 -11.56 9.62
N GLU A 147 23.73 -10.45 9.55
CA GLU A 147 24.78 -10.10 10.53
C GLU A 147 24.21 -9.75 11.91
N CYS A 148 22.97 -9.26 11.97
CA CYS A 148 22.25 -9.05 13.22
C CYS A 148 21.80 -10.38 13.84
N GLY A 149 21.51 -11.37 13.00
CA GLY A 149 21.22 -12.74 13.42
C GLY A 149 20.63 -13.58 12.29
N VAL A 150 21.09 -14.83 12.16
CA VAL A 150 20.62 -15.75 11.11
C VAL A 150 19.12 -16.06 11.28
N ALA A 151 18.69 -16.41 12.49
CA ALA A 151 17.29 -16.68 12.79
C ALA A 151 16.40 -15.44 12.55
N LEU A 152 16.90 -14.24 12.88
CA LEU A 152 16.21 -12.99 12.60
C LEU A 152 15.98 -12.81 11.10
N ALA A 153 17.02 -13.02 10.28
CA ALA A 153 16.89 -12.88 8.83
C ALA A 153 15.94 -13.93 8.21
N GLU A 154 15.95 -15.17 8.72
CA GLU A 154 15.03 -16.22 8.28
C GLU A 154 13.57 -15.84 8.60
N ASP A 155 13.31 -15.33 9.80
CA ASP A 155 11.97 -14.94 10.22
C ASP A 155 11.49 -13.66 9.51
N VAL A 156 12.37 -12.68 9.30
CA VAL A 156 12.06 -11.48 8.49
C VAL A 156 11.68 -11.90 7.07
N ARG A 157 12.48 -12.76 6.44
CA ARG A 157 12.17 -13.31 5.12
C ARG A 157 10.82 -14.04 5.12
N ALA A 158 10.54 -14.86 6.12
CA ALA A 158 9.27 -15.58 6.22
C ALA A 158 8.08 -14.62 6.33
N VAL A 159 8.20 -13.54 7.11
CA VAL A 159 7.16 -12.50 7.21
C VAL A 159 6.96 -11.75 5.90
N LEU A 160 8.05 -11.40 5.19
CA LEU A 160 7.99 -10.74 3.88
C LEU A 160 7.30 -11.62 2.83
N VAL A 161 7.69 -12.91 2.74
CA VAL A 161 7.05 -13.88 1.83
C VAL A 161 5.58 -14.10 2.17
N GLY A 162 5.26 -14.22 3.46
CA GLY A 162 3.90 -14.52 3.89
C GLY A 162 3.39 -15.91 3.48
N GLY A 163 2.06 -16.04 3.51
CA GLY A 163 1.38 -17.29 3.16
C GLY A 163 0.92 -18.14 4.36
N PRO A 164 0.15 -19.20 4.09
CA PRO A 164 -0.52 -19.99 5.11
C PRO A 164 0.43 -20.85 5.96
N SER A 165 1.66 -21.09 5.48
CA SER A 165 2.68 -21.91 6.15
C SER A 165 3.45 -21.18 7.24
N LEU A 166 3.25 -19.87 7.44
CA LEU A 166 3.98 -19.12 8.47
C LEU A 166 3.71 -19.71 9.86
N PRO A 167 4.74 -19.89 10.71
CA PRO A 167 4.55 -20.26 12.11
C PRO A 167 3.64 -19.28 12.86
N ARG A 168 2.93 -19.77 13.89
CA ARG A 168 1.97 -18.98 14.69
C ARG A 168 2.54 -17.62 15.16
N PRO A 169 3.76 -17.52 15.72
CA PRO A 169 4.32 -16.24 16.14
C PRO A 169 4.55 -15.27 14.97
N LEU A 170 5.04 -15.78 13.83
CA LEU A 170 5.29 -14.95 12.65
C LEU A 170 4.00 -14.53 11.93
N ARG A 171 2.93 -15.32 12.03
CA ARG A 171 1.60 -14.89 11.59
C ARG A 171 1.10 -13.70 12.39
N PHE A 172 1.31 -13.70 13.70
CA PHE A 172 1.01 -12.52 14.52
C PHE A 172 1.83 -11.30 14.08
N VAL A 173 3.13 -11.48 13.79
CA VAL A 173 3.96 -10.38 13.25
C VAL A 173 3.42 -9.88 11.90
N ARG A 174 3.01 -10.77 10.99
CA ARG A 174 2.41 -10.37 9.71
C ARG A 174 1.07 -9.67 9.89
N GLU A 175 0.26 -10.06 10.88
CA GLU A 175 -0.97 -9.35 11.24
C GLU A 175 -0.68 -7.93 11.78
N VAL A 176 0.36 -7.78 12.60
CA VAL A 176 0.83 -6.45 13.05
C VAL A 176 1.28 -5.58 11.89
N LEU A 177 1.91 -6.15 10.86
CA LEU A 177 2.39 -5.41 9.70
C LEU A 177 1.23 -5.08 8.73
N ALA A 178 0.55 -6.10 8.22
CA ALA A 178 -0.33 -6.04 7.05
C ALA A 178 -1.78 -6.46 7.33
N GLY A 179 -2.14 -6.74 8.58
CA GLY A 179 -3.51 -7.06 8.97
C GLY A 179 -4.48 -5.88 8.79
N PRO A 180 -5.79 -6.06 9.03
CA PRO A 180 -6.75 -4.97 8.86
C PRO A 180 -6.52 -3.75 9.76
N LEU A 181 -5.90 -3.98 10.93
CA LEU A 181 -5.38 -2.98 11.86
C LEU A 181 -3.84 -2.96 11.86
N GLY A 182 -3.22 -3.30 10.74
CA GLY A 182 -1.76 -3.36 10.59
C GLY A 182 -1.11 -1.99 10.51
N ALA A 183 0.18 -1.95 10.83
CA ALA A 183 1.02 -0.76 10.86
C ALA A 183 1.14 -0.08 9.49
N ASP A 184 1.24 -0.85 8.41
CA ASP A 184 1.31 -0.32 7.03
C ASP A 184 0.09 0.56 6.74
N ARG A 185 -1.09 -0.01 6.96
CA ARG A 185 -2.37 0.68 6.74
C ARG A 185 -2.55 1.89 7.64
N MET A 186 -2.12 1.79 8.89
CA MET A 186 -2.19 2.90 9.82
C MET A 186 -1.28 4.06 9.39
N ASP A 187 -0.07 3.79 8.90
CA ASP A 187 0.82 4.83 8.40
C ASP A 187 0.28 5.47 7.13
N TYR A 188 0.03 4.68 6.06
CA TYR A 188 -0.26 5.28 4.76
C TYR A 188 -1.54 6.11 4.81
N LEU A 189 -2.57 5.71 5.55
CA LEU A 189 -3.82 6.48 5.64
C LEU A 189 -3.59 7.87 6.23
N LEU A 190 -2.83 7.95 7.33
CA LEU A 190 -2.51 9.22 7.98
C LEU A 190 -1.54 10.04 7.13
N ARG A 191 -0.52 9.40 6.54
CA ARG A 191 0.52 10.06 5.74
C ARG A 191 -0.01 10.59 4.41
N ASP A 192 -0.84 9.80 3.73
CA ASP A 192 -1.49 10.20 2.49
C ASP A 192 -2.47 11.34 2.77
N SER A 193 -3.25 11.27 3.85
CA SER A 193 -4.15 12.34 4.28
C SER A 193 -3.37 13.64 4.55
N HIS A 194 -2.29 13.55 5.32
CA HIS A 194 -1.42 14.69 5.62
C HIS A 194 -0.85 15.32 4.35
N SER A 195 -0.30 14.51 3.45
CA SER A 195 0.43 15.00 2.27
C SER A 195 -0.50 15.48 1.15
N THR A 196 -1.68 14.86 0.99
CA THR A 196 -2.69 15.32 0.02
C THR A 196 -3.48 16.54 0.51
N GLY A 197 -3.48 16.81 1.82
CA GLY A 197 -4.31 17.83 2.44
C GLY A 197 -5.79 17.43 2.58
N VAL A 198 -6.11 16.15 2.34
CA VAL A 198 -7.47 15.62 2.44
C VAL A 198 -7.68 15.03 3.82
N SER A 199 -8.52 15.65 4.65
CA SER A 199 -8.75 15.22 6.04
C SER A 199 -9.54 13.91 6.18
N TYR A 200 -9.95 13.28 5.07
CA TYR A 200 -10.72 12.04 5.13
C TYR A 200 -9.92 10.85 5.64
N GLY A 201 -8.60 10.82 5.49
CA GLY A 201 -7.77 9.72 6.00
C GLY A 201 -7.38 9.83 7.48
N VAL A 202 -7.83 10.87 8.19
CA VAL A 202 -7.50 11.08 9.60
C VAL A 202 -8.38 10.20 10.50
N PHE A 203 -7.75 9.44 11.39
CA PHE A 203 -8.39 8.69 12.46
C PHE A 203 -7.56 8.75 13.75
N ASP A 204 -8.16 8.37 14.87
CA ASP A 204 -7.47 8.38 16.18
C ASP A 204 -6.59 7.14 16.35
N LEU A 205 -5.36 7.23 15.84
CA LEU A 205 -4.34 6.17 15.96
C LEU A 205 -4.11 5.77 17.42
N SER A 206 -3.96 6.75 18.32
CA SER A 206 -3.71 6.49 19.74
C SER A 206 -4.83 5.66 20.37
N ARG A 207 -6.09 5.95 20.02
CA ARG A 207 -7.23 5.16 20.52
C ARG A 207 -7.28 3.76 19.93
N VAL A 208 -6.97 3.59 18.64
CA VAL A 208 -6.90 2.25 18.03
C VAL A 208 -5.83 1.42 18.74
N LEU A 209 -4.59 1.93 18.86
CA LEU A 209 -3.48 1.25 19.52
C LEU A 209 -3.81 0.88 20.97
N HIS A 210 -4.39 1.82 21.74
CA HIS A 210 -4.74 1.58 23.14
C HIS A 210 -5.82 0.50 23.31
N THR A 211 -6.65 0.26 22.29
CA THR A 211 -7.75 -0.73 22.35
C THR A 211 -7.46 -2.00 21.58
N LEU A 212 -6.30 -2.09 20.94
CA LEU A 212 -5.79 -3.24 20.21
C LEU A 212 -5.43 -4.39 21.18
N GLU A 213 -5.70 -5.63 20.76
CA GLU A 213 -5.37 -6.83 21.54
C GLU A 213 -5.32 -8.05 20.61
N PRO A 214 -4.32 -8.93 20.73
CA PRO A 214 -4.29 -10.17 19.97
C PRO A 214 -5.40 -11.10 20.45
N VAL A 215 -6.07 -11.76 19.52
CA VAL A 215 -7.16 -12.69 19.79
C VAL A 215 -6.91 -14.02 19.10
N GLU A 216 -7.30 -15.10 19.77
CA GLU A 216 -7.40 -16.41 19.14
C GLU A 216 -8.70 -16.48 18.34
N CYS A 217 -8.61 -16.95 17.10
CA CYS A 217 -9.72 -17.11 16.17
C CYS A 217 -9.79 -18.56 15.69
N ASP A 218 -11.00 -19.03 15.41
CA ASP A 218 -11.24 -20.40 14.93
C ASP A 218 -10.74 -20.61 13.49
N GLU A 219 -10.72 -19.54 12.69
CA GLU A 219 -10.26 -19.53 11.30
C GLU A 219 -8.79 -19.09 11.20
N GLU A 220 -8.07 -19.57 10.17
CA GLU A 220 -6.71 -19.08 9.92
C GLU A 220 -6.71 -17.64 9.37
N PRO A 221 -5.81 -16.74 9.82
CA PRO A 221 -4.78 -17.00 10.84
C PRO A 221 -5.39 -17.12 12.25
N ARG A 222 -5.02 -18.19 12.97
CA ARG A 222 -5.53 -18.46 14.34
C ARG A 222 -5.27 -17.35 15.35
N VAL A 223 -4.34 -16.44 15.09
CA VAL A 223 -4.11 -15.26 15.92
C VAL A 223 -4.26 -14.02 15.05
N ARG A 224 -5.20 -13.15 15.43
CA ARG A 224 -5.50 -11.89 14.73
C ARG A 224 -5.38 -10.71 15.67
N LEU A 225 -5.28 -9.50 15.13
CA LEU A 225 -5.40 -8.28 15.92
C LEU A 225 -6.88 -7.91 16.00
N GLY A 226 -7.41 -7.96 17.21
CA GLY A 226 -8.76 -7.52 17.53
C GLY A 226 -8.77 -6.14 18.19
N ILE A 227 -9.98 -5.61 18.33
CA ILE A 227 -10.25 -4.36 19.06
C ILE A 227 -11.16 -4.65 20.25
N ARG A 228 -10.84 -4.12 21.42
CA ARG A 228 -11.77 -4.17 22.56
C ARG A 228 -13.03 -3.37 22.25
N ARG A 229 -14.17 -3.75 22.83
CA ARG A 229 -15.47 -3.08 22.61
C ARG A 229 -15.42 -1.55 22.78
N GLY A 230 -14.62 -1.04 23.72
CA GLY A 230 -14.44 0.41 23.92
C GLY A 230 -13.69 1.13 22.77
N GLY A 231 -13.10 0.40 21.84
CA GLY A 231 -12.36 0.88 20.67
C GLY A 231 -13.13 0.82 19.35
N VAL A 232 -14.37 0.31 19.36
CA VAL A 232 -15.18 0.12 18.13
C VAL A 232 -15.26 1.40 17.30
N LEU A 233 -15.55 2.55 17.92
CA LEU A 233 -15.63 3.83 17.20
C LEU A 233 -14.29 4.26 16.56
N ALA A 234 -13.15 3.90 17.16
CA ALA A 234 -11.84 4.22 16.59
C ALA A 234 -11.52 3.30 15.40
N ALA A 235 -11.89 2.02 15.49
CA ALA A 235 -11.79 1.09 14.37
C ALA A 235 -12.73 1.50 13.21
N GLU A 236 -13.96 1.90 13.51
CA GLU A 236 -14.89 2.48 12.52
C GLU A 236 -14.29 3.72 11.85
N GLY A 237 -13.66 4.61 12.63
CA GLY A 237 -12.96 5.78 12.11
C GLY A 237 -11.84 5.42 11.13
N MET A 238 -11.03 4.41 11.44
CA MET A 238 -9.98 3.92 10.52
C MET A 238 -10.57 3.30 9.24
N LEU A 239 -11.65 2.53 9.35
CA LEU A 239 -12.33 1.94 8.19
C LEU A 239 -13.00 3.01 7.30
N TRP A 240 -13.62 4.01 7.92
CA TRP A 240 -14.15 5.18 7.23
C TRP A 240 -13.05 5.96 6.52
N ALA A 241 -11.92 6.15 7.21
CA ALA A 241 -10.77 6.85 6.65
C ALA A 241 -10.28 6.17 5.39
N ARG A 242 -10.12 4.84 5.45
CA ARG A 242 -9.77 4.04 4.29
C ARG A 242 -10.80 4.15 3.17
N PHE A 243 -12.08 3.89 3.45
CA PHE A 243 -13.16 3.97 2.47
C PHE A 243 -13.15 5.32 1.73
N SER A 244 -13.04 6.40 2.48
CA SER A 244 -13.04 7.76 1.94
C SER A 244 -11.78 8.08 1.14
N MET A 245 -10.60 7.65 1.59
CA MET A 245 -9.34 7.82 0.85
C MET A 245 -9.36 7.08 -0.49
N PHE A 246 -9.94 5.88 -0.54
CA PHE A 246 -10.14 5.17 -1.81
C PHE A 246 -10.99 5.97 -2.79
N GLN A 247 -12.14 6.49 -2.34
CA GLN A 247 -13.02 7.25 -3.22
C GLN A 247 -12.42 8.58 -3.68
N GLN A 248 -11.75 9.29 -2.79
CA GLN A 248 -11.34 10.69 -3.01
C GLN A 248 -9.95 10.81 -3.63
N VAL A 249 -9.03 9.92 -3.27
CA VAL A 249 -7.62 10.00 -3.67
C VAL A 249 -7.26 8.85 -4.60
N TYR A 250 -7.33 7.60 -4.13
CA TYR A 250 -6.77 6.47 -4.87
C TYR A 250 -7.55 6.18 -6.17
N LEU A 251 -8.87 6.34 -6.16
CA LEU A 251 -9.72 6.12 -7.33
C LEU A 251 -10.08 7.43 -8.04
N HIS A 252 -9.34 8.52 -7.81
CA HIS A 252 -9.61 9.79 -8.47
C HIS A 252 -9.45 9.65 -10.00
N ARG A 253 -10.49 10.02 -10.77
CA ARG A 253 -10.56 9.86 -12.24
C ARG A 253 -9.34 10.39 -12.99
N THR A 254 -8.83 11.56 -12.62
CA THR A 254 -7.64 12.14 -13.26
C THR A 254 -6.36 11.36 -12.93
N ARG A 255 -6.26 10.78 -11.73
CA ARG A 255 -5.11 9.95 -11.35
C ARG A 255 -5.13 8.65 -12.14
N ARG A 256 -6.29 7.98 -12.22
CA ARG A 256 -6.48 6.73 -12.99
C ARG A 256 -6.06 6.85 -14.46
N ILE A 257 -6.45 7.93 -15.14
CA ILE A 257 -6.08 8.10 -16.55
C ILE A 257 -4.60 8.45 -16.74
N LEU A 258 -3.98 9.17 -15.79
CA LEU A 258 -2.54 9.43 -15.81
C LEU A 258 -1.74 8.15 -15.59
N ASP A 259 -2.18 7.29 -14.68
CA ASP A 259 -1.60 5.97 -14.46
C ASP A 259 -1.65 5.12 -15.73
N ARG A 260 -2.77 5.14 -16.46
CA ARG A 260 -2.89 4.45 -17.75
C ARG A 260 -1.86 4.97 -18.76
N HIS A 261 -1.76 6.28 -18.92
CA HIS A 261 -0.76 6.89 -19.82
C HIS A 261 0.67 6.55 -19.42
N LEU A 262 0.97 6.48 -18.12
CA LEU A 262 2.30 6.11 -17.65
C LEU A 262 2.63 4.66 -17.99
N ASN A 263 1.68 3.74 -17.82
CA ASN A 263 1.88 2.33 -18.20
C ASN A 263 2.07 2.17 -19.70
N ASP A 264 1.23 2.82 -20.51
CA ASP A 264 1.35 2.79 -21.97
C ASP A 264 2.70 3.37 -22.44
N PHE A 265 3.13 4.48 -21.84
CA PHE A 265 4.45 5.08 -22.07
C PHE A 265 5.60 4.12 -21.75
N LEU A 266 5.60 3.53 -20.56
CA LEU A 266 6.66 2.64 -20.11
C LEU A 266 6.69 1.32 -20.89
N ARG A 267 5.53 0.76 -21.23
CA ARG A 267 5.44 -0.43 -22.08
C ARG A 267 6.04 -0.19 -23.47
N ALA A 268 5.93 1.03 -23.99
CA ALA A 268 6.51 1.40 -25.28
C ALA A 268 8.01 1.72 -25.22
N THR A 269 8.54 2.13 -24.06
CA THR A 269 9.91 2.65 -23.93
C THR A 269 10.87 1.71 -23.20
N LEU A 270 10.37 0.84 -22.32
CA LEU A 270 11.19 -0.16 -21.64
C LEU A 270 11.58 -1.30 -22.61
N PRO A 271 12.81 -1.82 -22.53
CA PRO A 271 13.20 -3.01 -23.28
C PRO A 271 12.26 -4.20 -22.98
N GLY A 272 11.57 -4.71 -24.00
CA GLY A 272 10.58 -5.78 -23.82
C GLY A 272 9.33 -5.36 -23.04
N GLY A 273 9.10 -4.05 -22.86
CA GLY A 273 7.94 -3.48 -22.19
C GLY A 273 7.82 -3.78 -20.70
N THR A 274 8.91 -4.21 -20.05
CA THR A 274 8.95 -4.56 -18.62
C THR A 274 10.22 -4.04 -17.95
N TYR A 275 10.20 -3.88 -16.63
CA TYR A 275 11.39 -3.56 -15.86
C TYR A 275 12.43 -4.69 -15.92
N PRO A 276 13.71 -4.40 -15.67
CA PRO A 276 14.76 -5.42 -15.67
C PRO A 276 14.46 -6.59 -14.70
N ARG A 277 14.85 -7.80 -15.12
CA ARG A 277 14.93 -8.96 -14.22
C ARG A 277 16.16 -8.91 -13.32
N ASP A 278 17.27 -8.39 -13.87
CA ASP A 278 18.50 -8.16 -13.13
C ASP A 278 18.28 -7.09 -12.04
N LEU A 279 18.66 -7.42 -10.81
CA LEU A 279 18.35 -6.61 -9.64
C LEU A 279 19.21 -5.34 -9.57
N ASP A 280 20.47 -5.42 -9.99
CA ASP A 280 21.37 -4.26 -10.01
C ASP A 280 20.89 -3.23 -11.05
N GLU A 281 20.42 -3.68 -12.21
CA GLU A 281 19.77 -2.82 -13.19
C GLU A 281 18.41 -2.30 -12.68
N TYR A 282 17.61 -3.12 -12.01
CA TYR A 282 16.32 -2.73 -11.43
C TYR A 282 16.47 -1.60 -10.41
N LEU A 283 17.48 -1.69 -9.52
CA LEU A 283 17.75 -0.68 -8.49
C LEU A 283 18.10 0.69 -9.06
N LYS A 284 18.54 0.77 -10.33
CA LYS A 284 18.78 2.05 -11.02
C LYS A 284 17.51 2.74 -11.51
N TYR A 285 16.32 2.16 -11.31
CA TYR A 285 15.05 2.77 -11.69
C TYR A 285 14.38 3.44 -10.47
N ASP A 286 14.21 4.74 -10.56
CA ASP A 286 13.42 5.58 -9.65
C ASP A 286 12.52 6.52 -10.46
N ASP A 287 11.72 7.35 -9.80
CA ASP A 287 10.81 8.27 -10.49
C ASP A 287 11.58 9.31 -11.33
N ALA A 288 12.77 9.73 -10.88
CA ALA A 288 13.59 10.73 -11.56
C ALA A 288 14.05 10.24 -12.94
N ARG A 289 14.51 8.99 -13.03
CA ARG A 289 14.88 8.36 -14.30
C ARG A 289 13.71 8.27 -15.26
N ILE A 290 12.53 7.90 -14.77
CA ILE A 290 11.34 7.85 -15.62
C ILE A 290 10.91 9.25 -16.07
N TRP A 291 11.04 10.27 -15.22
CA TRP A 291 10.80 11.66 -15.62
C TRP A 291 11.76 12.12 -16.73
N GLU A 292 13.02 11.70 -16.68
CA GLU A 292 13.97 11.96 -17.76
C GLU A 292 13.54 11.28 -19.06
N HIS A 293 13.16 10.00 -19.01
CA HIS A 293 12.65 9.28 -20.19
C HIS A 293 11.43 9.97 -20.80
N LEU A 294 10.47 10.41 -19.97
CA LEU A 294 9.29 11.16 -20.41
C LEU A 294 9.68 12.46 -21.13
N ARG A 295 10.68 13.20 -20.62
CA ARG A 295 11.13 14.45 -21.26
C ARG A 295 11.77 14.19 -22.63
N LEU A 296 12.68 13.22 -22.71
CA LEU A 296 13.34 12.87 -23.97
C LEU A 296 12.33 12.42 -25.03
N ALA A 297 11.38 11.56 -24.66
CA ALA A 297 10.33 11.13 -25.58
C ALA A 297 9.35 12.25 -25.98
N HIS A 298 9.14 13.25 -25.12
CA HIS A 298 8.33 14.42 -25.46
C HIS A 298 9.02 15.34 -26.48
N GLU A 299 10.36 15.43 -26.46
CA GLU A 299 11.14 16.27 -27.37
C GLU A 299 11.21 15.70 -28.80
N ASP A 300 11.25 14.37 -28.94
CA ASP A 300 11.21 13.70 -30.24
C ASP A 300 9.79 13.23 -30.59
N GLY A 301 9.16 13.87 -31.58
CA GLY A 301 7.83 13.52 -32.08
C GLY A 301 7.69 12.10 -32.63
N HIS A 302 8.80 11.43 -32.93
CA HIS A 302 8.84 10.05 -33.44
C HIS A 302 9.23 9.03 -32.38
N ALA A 303 9.59 9.46 -31.17
CA ALA A 303 9.98 8.55 -30.11
C ALA A 303 8.78 7.67 -29.67
N PRO A 304 9.02 6.39 -29.34
CA PRO A 304 8.03 5.55 -28.69
C PRO A 304 7.46 6.24 -27.44
N GLY A 305 6.14 6.20 -27.26
CA GLY A 305 5.47 6.82 -26.11
C GLY A 305 5.37 8.36 -26.15
N HIS A 306 5.78 9.04 -27.23
CA HIS A 306 5.71 10.51 -27.35
C HIS A 306 4.34 11.09 -26.96
N ARG A 307 3.25 10.46 -27.42
CA ARG A 307 1.88 10.93 -27.15
C ARG A 307 1.54 10.87 -25.67
N ASP A 308 1.89 9.78 -24.99
CA ASP A 308 1.62 9.61 -23.56
C ASP A 308 2.51 10.50 -22.70
N ALA A 309 3.78 10.69 -23.11
CA ALA A 309 4.67 11.67 -22.51
C ALA A 309 4.10 13.10 -22.60
N HIS A 310 3.61 13.50 -23.78
CA HIS A 310 2.94 14.78 -23.97
C HIS A 310 1.69 14.92 -23.08
N ARG A 311 0.84 13.88 -23.02
CA ARG A 311 -0.38 13.86 -22.19
C ARG A 311 -0.08 14.09 -20.70
N ILE A 312 0.96 13.46 -20.18
CA ILE A 312 1.40 13.60 -18.78
C ILE A 312 2.04 14.98 -18.55
N LEU A 313 3.03 15.37 -19.36
CA LEU A 313 3.83 16.58 -19.13
C LEU A 313 3.05 17.88 -19.37
N ARG A 314 2.13 17.90 -20.36
CA ARG A 314 1.36 19.09 -20.74
C ARG A 314 -0.05 19.12 -20.15
N ARG A 315 -0.40 18.16 -19.28
CA ARG A 315 -1.78 18.00 -18.74
C ARG A 315 -2.83 17.88 -19.86
N ALA A 316 -2.42 17.25 -20.97
CA ALA A 316 -3.26 16.97 -22.14
C ALA A 316 -3.85 15.55 -22.12
N HIS A 317 -3.91 14.93 -20.93
CA HIS A 317 -4.52 13.62 -20.70
C HIS A 317 -6.02 13.61 -21.06
N HIS A 318 -6.56 12.41 -21.30
CA HIS A 318 -7.99 12.24 -21.58
C HIS A 318 -8.86 12.75 -20.42
N ARG A 319 -10.07 13.18 -20.75
CA ARG A 319 -11.07 13.69 -19.81
C ARG A 319 -12.13 12.62 -19.58
N SER A 320 -12.45 12.36 -18.33
CA SER A 320 -13.58 11.49 -17.97
C SER A 320 -14.86 12.12 -18.49
N VAL A 321 -15.70 11.32 -19.14
CA VAL A 321 -17.10 11.69 -19.37
C VAL A 321 -17.79 11.80 -18.01
N ASP A 322 -18.70 12.77 -17.86
CA ASP A 322 -19.40 13.05 -16.59
C ASP A 322 -20.56 12.08 -16.37
N GLN A 323 -20.26 10.79 -16.40
CA GLN A 323 -21.14 9.69 -16.08
C GLN A 323 -20.28 8.50 -15.67
N GLU A 324 -20.68 7.85 -14.59
CA GLU A 324 -20.09 6.62 -14.10
C GLU A 324 -21.10 5.49 -14.22
N LEU A 325 -20.65 4.32 -14.67
CA LEU A 325 -21.45 3.12 -14.75
C LEU A 325 -21.20 2.28 -13.50
N THR A 326 -22.25 1.72 -12.90
CA THR A 326 -22.13 0.85 -11.72
C THR A 326 -22.97 -0.40 -11.88
N SER A 327 -22.41 -1.55 -11.52
CA SER A 327 -23.10 -2.84 -11.48
C SER A 327 -22.40 -3.73 -10.46
N ASP A 328 -23.15 -4.59 -9.79
CA ASP A 328 -22.57 -5.62 -8.93
C ASP A 328 -21.94 -6.77 -9.76
N ASP A 329 -22.24 -6.84 -11.07
CA ASP A 329 -21.62 -7.76 -12.03
C ASP A 329 -20.54 -7.04 -12.87
N PRO A 330 -19.24 -7.33 -12.64
CA PRO A 330 -18.13 -6.77 -13.41
C PRO A 330 -18.15 -7.11 -14.90
N ASN A 331 -18.68 -8.26 -15.30
CA ASN A 331 -18.71 -8.68 -16.70
C ASN A 331 -19.75 -7.89 -17.48
N LEU A 332 -20.91 -7.65 -16.87
CA LEU A 332 -21.93 -6.77 -17.42
C LEU A 332 -21.39 -5.35 -17.60
N LEU A 333 -20.69 -4.83 -16.58
CA LEU A 333 -20.09 -3.51 -16.61
C LEU A 333 -19.03 -3.37 -17.72
N ARG A 334 -18.19 -4.40 -17.89
CA ARG A 334 -17.23 -4.47 -19.00
C ARG A 334 -17.94 -4.44 -20.36
N GLY A 335 -19.00 -5.22 -20.52
CA GLY A 335 -19.78 -5.24 -21.76
C GLY A 335 -20.40 -3.88 -22.10
N TRP A 336 -20.93 -3.15 -21.10
CA TRP A 336 -21.42 -1.79 -21.31
C TRP A 336 -20.31 -0.81 -21.69
N LEU A 337 -19.14 -0.89 -21.04
CA LEU A 337 -17.99 -0.05 -21.37
C LEU A 337 -17.49 -0.29 -22.80
N ASP A 338 -17.41 -1.55 -23.23
CA ASP A 338 -16.96 -1.90 -24.59
C ASP A 338 -17.93 -1.36 -25.64
N GLN A 339 -19.25 -1.55 -25.43
CA GLN A 339 -20.27 -0.98 -26.32
C GLN A 339 -20.24 0.55 -26.33
N TRP A 340 -19.99 1.20 -25.17
CA TRP A 340 -19.89 2.65 -25.09
C TRP A 340 -18.68 3.16 -25.87
N ARG A 341 -17.53 2.51 -25.70
CA ARG A 341 -16.29 2.81 -26.44
C ARG A 341 -16.52 2.69 -27.94
N GLU A 342 -17.06 1.57 -28.41
CA GLU A 342 -17.30 1.31 -29.84
C GLU A 342 -18.26 2.34 -30.45
N ARG A 343 -19.32 2.71 -29.73
CA ARG A 343 -20.24 3.76 -30.16
C ARG A 343 -19.51 5.10 -30.32
N VAL A 344 -18.74 5.52 -29.32
CA VAL A 344 -18.00 6.79 -29.36
C VAL A 344 -16.97 6.80 -30.49
N GLU A 345 -16.24 5.70 -30.67
CA GLU A 345 -15.27 5.55 -31.76
C GLU A 345 -15.96 5.64 -33.15
N SER A 346 -17.18 5.10 -33.28
CA SER A 346 -17.96 5.20 -34.53
C SER A 346 -18.52 6.60 -34.80
N GLU A 347 -18.91 7.34 -33.75
CA GLU A 347 -19.50 8.68 -33.84
C GLU A 347 -18.43 9.76 -34.05
N ASP A 348 -17.26 9.59 -33.42
CA ASP A 348 -16.13 10.52 -33.48
C ASP A 348 -14.80 9.74 -33.35
N PRO A 349 -14.20 9.32 -34.49
CA PRO A 349 -12.92 8.61 -34.49
C PRO A 349 -11.75 9.40 -33.86
N GLY A 350 -11.88 10.73 -33.75
CA GLY A 350 -10.88 11.58 -33.10
C GLY A 350 -10.96 11.56 -31.57
N ALA A 351 -12.04 11.02 -31.00
CA ALA A 351 -12.29 11.03 -29.56
C ALA A 351 -11.36 10.12 -28.76
N ASP A 352 -10.66 9.17 -29.40
CA ASP A 352 -9.69 8.25 -28.77
C ASP A 352 -10.20 7.67 -27.44
N PRO A 353 -11.33 6.92 -27.43
CA PRO A 353 -12.00 6.54 -26.20
C PRO A 353 -11.22 5.47 -25.42
N ILE A 354 -10.99 5.74 -24.13
CA ILE A 354 -10.34 4.83 -23.18
C ILE A 354 -11.34 4.44 -22.09
N THR A 355 -11.47 3.13 -21.82
CA THR A 355 -12.32 2.62 -20.73
C THR A 355 -11.49 2.27 -19.50
N ASP A 356 -12.06 2.48 -18.33
CA ASP A 356 -11.49 2.10 -17.04
C ASP A 356 -12.54 1.35 -16.23
N LEU A 357 -12.26 0.08 -15.94
CA LEU A 357 -13.05 -0.75 -15.04
C LEU A 357 -12.34 -0.82 -13.69
N VAL A 358 -12.88 -0.10 -12.71
CA VAL A 358 -12.40 -0.11 -11.34
C VAL A 358 -13.15 -1.18 -10.58
N LEU A 359 -12.42 -2.20 -10.15
CA LEU A 359 -12.95 -3.23 -9.26
C LEU A 359 -12.62 -2.89 -7.81
N PRO A 360 -13.52 -3.19 -6.86
CA PRO A 360 -13.19 -3.15 -5.44
C PRO A 360 -12.02 -4.10 -5.19
N HIS A 361 -10.98 -3.64 -4.50
CA HIS A 361 -9.95 -4.56 -4.02
C HIS A 361 -10.60 -5.55 -3.05
N ALA A 362 -10.24 -6.85 -3.10
CA ALA A 362 -10.77 -7.86 -2.18
C ALA A 362 -10.61 -7.44 -0.70
N ASP A 363 -9.54 -6.71 -0.39
CA ASP A 363 -9.30 -6.20 0.96
C ASP A 363 -10.13 -4.98 1.34
N ALA A 364 -10.80 -4.29 0.41
CA ALA A 364 -11.66 -3.15 0.74
C ALA A 364 -12.83 -3.54 1.66
N ASP A 365 -13.24 -4.81 1.61
CA ASP A 365 -14.28 -5.40 2.48
C ASP A 365 -13.72 -6.06 3.75
N SER A 366 -12.39 -6.11 3.95
CA SER A 366 -11.73 -6.84 5.07
C SER A 366 -12.01 -6.31 6.48
N GLY A 367 -12.70 -5.18 6.62
CA GLY A 367 -13.00 -4.57 7.92
C GLY A 367 -14.19 -5.20 8.65
N SER A 368 -15.09 -5.88 7.94
CA SER A 368 -16.32 -6.44 8.53
C SER A 368 -16.03 -7.58 9.50
N THR A 369 -15.06 -8.42 9.16
CA THR A 369 -14.64 -9.60 9.94
C THR A 369 -13.60 -9.27 11.02
N LEU A 370 -13.32 -7.99 11.26
CA LEU A 370 -12.39 -7.56 12.30
C LEU A 370 -12.89 -8.07 13.67
N PRO A 371 -12.05 -8.77 14.46
CA PRO A 371 -12.48 -9.28 15.75
C PRO A 371 -12.73 -8.16 16.77
N VAL A 372 -13.89 -8.19 17.44
CA VAL A 372 -14.24 -7.31 18.55
C VAL A 372 -14.36 -8.11 19.83
N ILE A 373 -13.60 -7.71 20.85
CA ILE A 373 -13.57 -8.37 22.16
C ILE A 373 -14.64 -7.74 23.05
N GLY A 374 -15.70 -8.50 23.31
CA GLY A 374 -16.83 -8.15 24.15
C GLY A 374 -16.57 -8.32 25.65
N ALA A 375 -17.60 -8.02 26.45
CA ALA A 375 -17.54 -8.24 27.89
C ALA A 375 -17.47 -9.75 28.20
N GLY A 376 -16.50 -10.17 29.01
CA GLY A 376 -16.29 -11.58 29.35
C GLY A 376 -15.46 -12.37 28.33
N GLY A 377 -14.81 -11.72 27.37
CA GLY A 377 -13.88 -12.36 26.43
C GLY A 377 -14.50 -12.93 25.15
N ALA A 378 -15.83 -12.80 24.97
CA ALA A 378 -16.49 -13.21 23.73
C ALA A 378 -15.99 -12.38 22.54
N VAL A 379 -15.56 -13.05 21.47
CA VAL A 379 -15.09 -12.40 20.24
C VAL A 379 -16.21 -12.45 19.19
N VAL A 380 -16.55 -11.29 18.63
CA VAL A 380 -17.54 -11.17 17.55
C VAL A 380 -17.01 -10.31 16.41
N PRO A 381 -17.42 -10.55 15.15
CA PRO A 381 -17.09 -9.65 14.04
C PRO A 381 -17.55 -8.20 14.29
N LEU A 382 -16.77 -7.23 13.80
CA LEU A 382 -17.08 -5.81 13.94
C LEU A 382 -18.44 -5.45 13.35
N GLU A 383 -18.83 -6.05 12.22
CA GLU A 383 -20.14 -5.84 11.61
C GLU A 383 -21.32 -6.20 12.52
N ASN A 384 -21.14 -7.09 13.50
CA ASN A 384 -22.18 -7.43 14.48
C ASN A 384 -22.32 -6.38 15.58
N THR A 385 -21.34 -5.49 15.71
CA THR A 385 -21.30 -4.44 16.74
C THR A 385 -21.46 -3.02 16.16
N SER A 386 -21.16 -2.85 14.88
CA SER A 386 -21.23 -1.58 14.14
C SER A 386 -22.39 -1.58 13.14
N SER A 387 -23.23 -0.54 13.19
CA SER A 387 -24.27 -0.32 12.18
C SER A 387 -23.76 0.29 10.86
N LEU A 388 -22.48 0.69 10.82
CA LEU A 388 -21.87 1.42 9.70
C LEU A 388 -20.99 0.53 8.82
N VAL A 389 -20.17 -0.32 9.42
CA VAL A 389 -19.07 -1.01 8.71
C VAL A 389 -19.56 -1.86 7.54
N GLY A 390 -20.70 -2.56 7.68
CA GLY A 390 -21.28 -3.34 6.59
C GLY A 390 -21.73 -2.52 5.37
N ARG A 391 -21.81 -1.18 5.50
CA ARG A 391 -22.20 -0.24 4.44
C ARG A 391 -21.01 0.39 3.71
N PHE A 392 -19.78 0.25 4.22
CA PHE A 392 -18.57 0.80 3.62
C PHE A 392 -18.05 -0.08 2.47
N ARG A 393 -18.89 -0.30 1.46
CA ARG A 393 -18.56 -1.15 0.30
C ARG A 393 -18.25 -0.29 -0.91
N LEU A 394 -17.08 -0.51 -1.51
CA LEU A 394 -16.79 0.02 -2.83
C LEU A 394 -17.53 -0.85 -3.85
N ARG A 395 -18.29 -0.23 -4.75
CA ARG A 395 -18.94 -0.95 -5.85
C ARG A 395 -18.05 -0.92 -7.10
N PRO A 396 -18.13 -1.94 -7.96
CA PRO A 396 -17.51 -1.87 -9.28
C PRO A 396 -17.99 -0.63 -10.03
N LEU A 397 -17.04 0.05 -10.67
CA LEU A 397 -17.22 1.35 -11.28
C LEU A 397 -16.60 1.35 -12.68
N GLY A 398 -17.37 1.77 -13.67
CA GLY A 398 -16.93 1.91 -15.05
C GLY A 398 -16.87 3.38 -15.46
N ARG A 399 -15.76 3.77 -16.08
CA ARG A 399 -15.55 5.12 -16.62
C ARG A 399 -15.14 5.06 -18.07
N LEU A 400 -15.58 6.05 -18.83
CA LEU A 400 -15.09 6.35 -20.17
C LEU A 400 -14.31 7.67 -20.14
N TYR A 401 -13.15 7.69 -20.78
CA TYR A 401 -12.33 8.87 -21.00
C TYR A 401 -12.21 9.13 -22.51
N VAL A 402 -12.12 10.39 -22.89
CA VAL A 402 -11.92 10.82 -24.29
C VAL A 402 -10.90 11.94 -24.40
N ALA A 403 -10.32 12.08 -25.60
CA ALA A 403 -9.40 13.15 -25.90
C ALA A 403 -10.03 14.52 -25.59
N PRO A 404 -9.24 15.49 -25.08
CA PRO A 404 -9.76 16.84 -24.81
C PRO A 404 -10.40 17.46 -26.06
N GLY A 405 -11.58 18.06 -25.91
CA GLY A 405 -12.29 18.74 -27.01
C GLY A 405 -13.33 17.88 -27.75
N HIS A 406 -13.50 16.61 -27.36
CA HIS A 406 -14.45 15.69 -27.98
C HIS A 406 -15.65 15.45 -27.04
N PRO A 407 -16.80 16.13 -27.24
CA PRO A 407 -17.99 15.93 -26.42
C PRO A 407 -18.64 14.57 -26.72
N VAL A 408 -18.96 13.81 -25.67
CA VAL A 408 -19.57 12.48 -25.78
C VAL A 408 -20.97 12.48 -25.17
N ARG A 409 -21.90 11.79 -25.83
CA ARG A 409 -23.22 11.53 -25.27
C ARG A 409 -23.14 10.47 -24.15
N PRO A 410 -23.86 10.66 -23.03
CA PRO A 410 -23.97 9.65 -21.99
C PRO A 410 -24.40 8.28 -22.52
N TRP A 411 -23.97 7.22 -21.84
CA TRP A 411 -24.55 5.88 -21.93
C TRP A 411 -26.06 5.93 -21.61
N PRO A 412 -26.91 5.27 -22.42
CA PRO A 412 -28.37 5.38 -22.35
C PRO A 412 -29.00 4.61 -21.19
#